data_AF-A0A926H9J1-F1
#
_entry.id   AF-A0A926H9J1-F1
#
_cell.length_a   1.000
_cell.length_b   1.000
_cell.length_c   1.000
_cell.angle_alpha   90.00
_cell.angle_beta   90.00
_cell.angle_gamma   90.00
#
_symmetry.space_group_name_H-M   'P 1'
#
loop_
_entity.id
_entity.type
_entity.pdbx_description
1 polymer ?
#
loop_
_entity_poly.entity_id
_entity_poly.type
_entity_poly.pdbx_seq_one_letter_code
_entity_poly.pdbx_strand_id
1 'polypeptide(L)'
;MKSESSAPLSPALPNQRRPRLLLAGAAGLCWVGAIALLVGPDLVATAELFSPLRVIFYALVLAAALLTFVPLEVALRIPGLALEGACGALLLLYALAFIPPPTAPIYHLPDTPVYLIFLGGLFALISAAALPLVALVGQRVFRRRARQYDLVRSRRQAHAIGALAVAYGVLGGLRIQTPLSVLLATLVVVLIEILFLAYVEAAQ
;
A
#
# COMPACT_ATOMS: atom_id res chain seq x y z
N MET A 1 -33.61 -11.68 46.97
CA MET A 1 -33.70 -10.39 46.25
C MET A 1 -32.44 -10.19 45.44
N LYS A 2 -32.58 -10.15 44.11
CA LYS A 2 -31.50 -10.15 43.12
C LYS A 2 -31.20 -8.69 42.78
N SER A 3 -30.03 -8.19 43.16
CA SER A 3 -29.56 -6.84 42.79
C SER A 3 -28.89 -6.94 41.41
N GLU A 4 -29.64 -6.59 40.37
CA GLU A 4 -29.10 -6.39 39.03
C GLU A 4 -28.45 -5.00 38.98
N SER A 5 -27.11 -4.98 39.05
CA SER A 5 -26.30 -3.79 38.79
C SER A 5 -26.23 -3.57 37.28
N SER A 6 -27.11 -2.71 36.78
CA SER A 6 -27.11 -2.24 35.40
C SER A 6 -26.02 -1.16 35.23
N ALA A 7 -24.85 -1.57 34.75
CA ALA A 7 -23.81 -0.65 34.32
C ALA A 7 -24.30 0.15 33.07
N PRO A 8 -24.22 1.48 33.07
CA PRO A 8 -24.62 2.26 31.91
C PRO A 8 -23.59 2.10 30.77
N LEU A 9 -24.09 1.69 29.59
CA LEU A 9 -23.39 1.78 28.32
C LEU A 9 -23.00 3.24 28.09
N SER A 10 -21.74 3.59 28.34
CA SER A 10 -21.21 4.92 28.05
C SER A 10 -21.32 5.21 26.55
N PRO A 11 -22.09 6.22 26.11
CA PRO A 11 -22.13 6.60 24.71
C PRO A 11 -20.79 7.23 24.32
N ALA A 12 -20.13 6.68 23.31
CA ALA A 12 -18.90 7.25 22.77
C ALA A 12 -19.17 8.70 22.32
N LEU A 13 -18.48 9.66 22.94
CA LEU A 13 -18.69 11.09 22.73
C LEU A 13 -18.43 11.50 21.25
N PRO A 14 -19.29 12.34 20.65
CA PRO A 14 -19.19 12.76 19.23
C PRO A 14 -17.91 13.54 18.87
N ASN A 15 -17.14 13.99 19.86
CA ASN A 15 -15.98 14.87 19.66
C ASN A 15 -14.75 14.17 19.05
N GLN A 16 -14.65 12.84 19.13
CA GLN A 16 -13.53 12.08 18.55
C GLN A 16 -13.61 11.89 17.01
N ARG A 17 -14.76 12.12 16.38
CA ARG A 17 -14.93 11.91 14.93
C ARG A 17 -14.39 13.06 14.08
N ARG A 18 -14.51 14.30 14.58
CA ARG A 18 -14.05 15.52 13.88
C ARG A 18 -12.56 15.50 13.49
N PRO A 19 -11.62 15.21 14.39
CA PRO A 19 -10.20 15.22 14.02
C PRO A 19 -9.85 14.15 12.97
N ARG A 20 -10.51 12.99 12.99
CA ARG A 20 -10.28 11.94 11.99
C ARG A 20 -10.72 12.33 10.59
N LEU A 21 -11.86 13.02 10.48
CA LEU A 21 -12.35 13.53 9.20
C LEU A 21 -11.45 14.64 8.65
N LEU A 22 -10.94 15.52 9.52
CA LEU A 22 -9.99 16.56 9.11
C LEU A 22 -8.67 15.95 8.62
N LEU A 23 -8.14 14.93 9.31
CA LEU A 23 -6.94 14.21 8.87
C LEU A 23 -7.16 13.51 7.51
N ALA A 24 -8.30 12.86 7.32
CA ALA A 24 -8.63 12.22 6.05
C ALA A 24 -8.79 13.26 4.92
N GLY A 25 -9.42 14.40 5.20
CA GLY A 25 -9.54 15.51 4.26
C GLY A 25 -8.16 16.10 3.89
N ALA A 26 -7.29 16.32 4.88
CA ALA A 26 -5.93 16.79 4.66
C ALA A 26 -5.11 15.77 3.83
N ALA A 27 -5.19 14.47 4.16
CA ALA A 27 -4.54 13.41 3.38
C ALA A 27 -5.02 13.43 1.92
N GLY A 28 -6.34 13.55 1.71
CA GLY A 28 -6.93 13.64 0.38
C GLY A 28 -6.44 14.86 -0.40
N LEU A 29 -6.38 16.03 0.24
CA LEU A 29 -5.83 17.25 -0.37
C LEU A 29 -4.35 17.10 -0.72
N CYS A 30 -3.54 16.47 0.14
CA CYS A 30 -2.14 16.20 -0.16
C CYS A 30 -1.98 15.26 -1.36
N TRP A 31 -2.77 14.18 -1.43
CA TRP A 31 -2.77 13.26 -2.58
C TRP A 31 -3.19 13.97 -3.87
N VAL A 32 -4.28 14.74 -3.83
CA VAL A 32 -4.76 15.49 -5.00
C VAL A 32 -3.69 16.50 -5.45
N GLY A 33 -3.07 17.24 -4.53
CA GLY A 33 -2.00 18.18 -4.84
C GLY A 33 -0.77 17.49 -5.45
N ALA A 34 -0.34 16.37 -4.89
CA ALA A 34 0.78 15.60 -5.43
C ALA A 34 0.49 15.07 -6.84
N ILE A 35 -0.71 14.52 -7.07
CA ILE A 35 -1.12 14.00 -8.38
C ILE A 35 -1.29 15.16 -9.39
N ALA A 36 -1.85 16.29 -8.97
CA ALA A 36 -2.00 17.45 -9.82
C ALA A 36 -0.63 18.00 -10.28
N LEU A 37 0.35 18.04 -9.38
CA LEU A 37 1.73 18.39 -9.75
C LEU A 37 2.37 17.35 -10.66
N LEU A 38 2.14 16.05 -10.42
CA LEU A 38 2.70 14.97 -11.22
C LEU A 38 2.23 15.02 -12.67
N VAL A 39 0.94 15.32 -12.90
CA VAL A 39 0.33 15.40 -14.24
C VAL A 39 0.50 16.79 -14.86
N GLY A 40 0.79 17.80 -14.04
CA GLY A 40 0.95 19.19 -14.46
C GLY A 40 2.25 19.43 -15.26
N PRO A 41 2.25 20.44 -16.15
CA PRO A 41 3.41 20.75 -17.00
C PRO A 41 4.58 21.38 -16.24
N ASP A 42 4.34 21.93 -15.05
CA ASP A 42 5.32 22.70 -14.28
C ASP A 42 6.37 21.83 -13.57
N LEU A 43 6.11 20.52 -13.41
CA LEU A 43 7.03 19.60 -12.74
C LEU A 43 8.09 19.11 -13.73
N VAL A 44 9.16 19.89 -13.87
CA VAL A 44 10.23 19.60 -14.84
C VAL A 44 11.19 18.51 -14.32
N ALA A 45 11.32 17.42 -15.09
CA ALA A 45 12.19 16.28 -14.77
C ALA A 45 13.71 16.60 -14.80
N THR A 46 14.12 17.67 -15.46
CA THR A 46 15.52 18.13 -15.53
C THR A 46 15.89 19.22 -14.53
N ALA A 47 14.94 19.70 -13.72
CA ALA A 47 15.20 20.70 -12.70
C ALA A 47 16.18 20.19 -11.61
N GLU A 48 16.79 21.11 -10.87
CA GLU A 48 17.66 20.77 -9.74
C GLU A 48 16.91 19.98 -8.65
N LEU A 49 17.62 19.08 -7.95
CA LEU A 49 17.04 18.19 -6.93
C LEU A 49 16.26 18.94 -5.84
N PHE A 50 16.77 20.09 -5.41
CA PHE A 50 16.17 20.93 -4.36
C PHE A 50 15.42 22.14 -4.91
N SER A 51 14.98 22.10 -6.18
CA SER A 51 14.13 23.15 -6.71
C SER A 51 12.84 23.27 -5.86
N PRO A 52 12.32 24.49 -5.60
CA PRO A 52 11.21 24.69 -4.67
C PRO A 52 9.99 23.82 -4.98
N LEU A 53 9.65 23.68 -6.26
CA LEU A 53 8.52 22.89 -6.71
C LEU A 53 8.71 21.38 -6.46
N ARG A 54 9.92 20.85 -6.62
CA ARG A 54 10.24 19.46 -6.26
C ARG A 54 10.17 19.21 -4.76
N VAL A 55 10.67 20.13 -3.96
CA VAL A 55 10.58 20.03 -2.49
C VAL A 55 9.12 20.02 -2.06
N ILE A 56 8.28 20.88 -2.66
CA ILE A 56 6.83 20.89 -2.42
C ILE A 56 6.22 19.53 -2.82
N PHE A 57 6.59 18.99 -3.99
CA PHE A 57 6.13 17.67 -4.42
C PHE A 57 6.53 16.57 -3.43
N TYR A 58 7.79 16.48 -3.02
CA TYR A 58 8.25 15.49 -2.03
C TYR A 58 7.54 15.64 -0.70
N ALA A 59 7.37 16.88 -0.23
CA ALA A 59 6.66 17.17 1.00
C ALA A 59 5.19 16.76 0.94
N LEU A 60 4.51 17.02 -0.18
CA LEU A 60 3.12 16.60 -0.39
C LEU A 60 2.98 15.08 -0.42
N VAL A 61 3.86 14.38 -1.13
CA VAL A 61 3.85 12.91 -1.19
C VAL A 61 4.11 12.30 0.20
N LEU A 62 5.13 12.78 0.90
CA LEU A 62 5.46 12.31 2.24
C LEU A 62 4.31 12.60 3.22
N ALA A 63 3.77 13.83 3.20
CA ALA A 63 2.63 14.20 4.05
C ALA A 63 1.40 13.34 3.74
N ALA A 64 1.07 13.14 2.46
CA ALA A 64 -0.05 12.30 2.03
C ALA A 64 0.11 10.86 2.56
N ALA A 65 1.29 10.27 2.38
CA ALA A 65 1.56 8.91 2.85
C ALA A 65 1.52 8.81 4.38
N LEU A 66 2.16 9.72 5.10
CA LEU A 66 2.14 9.70 6.57
C LEU A 66 0.73 9.92 7.14
N LEU A 67 -0.02 10.89 6.60
CA LEU A 67 -1.41 11.14 7.01
C LEU A 67 -2.34 9.97 6.68
N THR A 68 -2.00 9.15 5.69
CA THR A 68 -2.76 7.94 5.33
C THR A 68 -2.39 6.77 6.23
N PHE A 69 -1.10 6.44 6.34
CA PHE A 69 -0.64 5.20 6.92
C PHE A 69 -0.35 5.28 8.43
N VAL A 70 0.04 6.42 8.99
CA VAL A 70 0.29 6.55 10.45
C VAL A 70 -1.01 6.32 11.25
N PRO A 71 -2.16 6.91 10.91
CA PRO A 71 -3.40 6.62 11.62
C PRO A 71 -3.81 5.16 11.52
N LEU A 72 -3.56 4.51 10.37
CA LEU A 72 -3.85 3.09 10.15
C LEU A 72 -2.91 2.19 10.97
N GLU A 73 -1.62 2.51 11.03
CA GLU A 73 -0.63 1.82 11.84
C GLU A 73 -1.03 1.83 13.32
N VAL A 74 -1.39 3.01 13.83
CA VAL A 74 -1.83 3.17 15.23
C VAL A 74 -3.16 2.45 15.47
N ALA A 75 -4.13 2.58 14.56
CA ALA A 75 -5.46 1.99 14.73
C ALA A 75 -5.44 0.46 14.69
N LEU A 76 -4.61 -0.13 13.82
CA LEU A 76 -4.54 -1.58 13.61
C LEU A 76 -3.37 -2.25 14.33
N ARG A 77 -2.48 -1.47 14.98
CA ARG A 77 -1.26 -1.93 15.66
C ARG A 77 -0.34 -2.75 14.76
N ILE A 78 -0.12 -2.25 13.54
CA ILE A 78 0.71 -2.91 12.52
C ILE A 78 2.03 -2.12 12.39
N PRO A 79 3.08 -2.48 13.14
CA PRO A 79 4.30 -1.67 13.20
C PRO A 79 4.97 -1.54 11.84
N GLY A 80 5.45 -0.36 11.46
CA GLY A 80 6.19 -0.15 10.21
C GLY A 80 5.34 -0.06 8.94
N LEU A 81 4.01 -0.12 9.05
CA LEU A 81 3.09 0.12 7.92
C LEU A 81 3.30 1.52 7.32
N ALA A 82 3.48 2.54 8.17
CA ALA A 82 3.70 3.90 7.71
C ALA A 82 5.04 4.07 7.00
N LEU A 83 6.08 3.40 7.48
CA LEU A 83 7.39 3.43 6.83
C LEU A 83 7.32 2.77 5.45
N GLU A 84 6.76 1.57 5.36
CA GLU A 84 6.62 0.85 4.09
C GLU A 84 5.77 1.65 3.08
N GLY A 85 4.64 2.18 3.52
CA GLY A 85 3.76 2.99 2.67
C GLY A 85 4.38 4.31 2.24
N ALA A 86 5.10 5.02 3.12
CA ALA A 86 5.78 6.27 2.79
C ALA A 86 6.96 6.05 1.85
N CYS A 87 7.80 5.05 2.12
CA CYS A 87 8.90 4.68 1.24
C CYS A 87 8.37 4.23 -0.13
N GLY A 88 7.34 3.38 -0.17
CA GLY A 88 6.71 2.93 -1.42
C GLY A 88 6.12 4.09 -2.22
N ALA A 89 5.36 4.97 -1.58
CA ALA A 89 4.76 6.14 -2.22
C ALA A 89 5.82 7.09 -2.78
N LEU A 90 6.81 7.45 -1.97
CA LEU A 90 7.89 8.34 -2.41
C LEU A 90 8.68 7.73 -3.56
N LEU A 91 9.06 6.46 -3.45
CA LEU A 91 9.90 5.81 -4.45
C LEU A 91 9.15 5.61 -5.77
N LEU A 92 7.86 5.22 -5.72
CA LEU A 92 7.02 5.11 -6.91
C LEU A 92 6.78 6.45 -7.59
N LEU A 93 6.38 7.48 -6.82
CA LEU A 93 6.04 8.79 -7.39
C LEU A 93 7.29 9.56 -7.81
N TYR A 94 8.42 9.37 -7.15
CA TYR A 94 9.71 9.86 -7.61
C TYR A 94 10.07 9.24 -8.95
N ALA A 95 9.91 7.91 -9.09
CA ALA A 95 10.19 7.23 -10.35
C ALA A 95 9.29 7.75 -11.48
N LEU A 96 8.00 7.94 -11.21
CA LEU A 96 7.05 8.47 -12.19
C LEU A 96 7.32 9.94 -12.57
N ALA A 97 7.76 10.76 -11.63
CA ALA A 97 7.95 12.20 -11.86
C ALA A 97 9.28 12.55 -12.52
N PHE A 98 10.36 11.86 -12.15
CA PHE A 98 11.72 12.33 -12.46
C PHE A 98 12.58 11.33 -13.22
N ILE A 99 12.22 10.04 -13.22
CA ILE A 99 12.98 9.04 -13.97
C ILE A 99 12.37 8.92 -15.36
N PRO A 100 13.16 9.11 -16.44
CA PRO A 100 12.64 8.98 -17.79
C PRO A 100 12.08 7.57 -18.01
N PRO A 101 10.96 7.44 -18.73
CA PRO A 101 10.39 6.13 -18.99
C PRO A 101 11.39 5.29 -19.79
N PRO A 102 11.54 4.00 -19.46
CA PRO A 102 12.42 3.11 -20.18
C PRO A 102 11.97 3.01 -21.64
N THR A 103 12.94 3.04 -22.55
CA THR A 103 12.68 2.98 -24.00
C THR A 103 12.77 1.56 -24.52
N ALA A 104 13.56 0.73 -23.85
CA ALA A 104 13.75 -0.66 -24.15
C ALA A 104 12.96 -1.56 -23.16
N PRO A 105 12.64 -2.80 -23.55
CA PRO A 105 11.98 -3.76 -22.66
C PRO A 105 12.86 -4.13 -21.45
N ILE A 106 12.22 -4.69 -20.42
CA ILE A 106 12.82 -4.90 -19.08
C ILE A 106 14.13 -5.71 -19.04
N TYR A 107 14.42 -6.54 -20.05
CA TYR A 107 15.65 -7.32 -20.14
C TYR A 107 16.85 -6.52 -20.69
N HIS A 108 16.63 -5.30 -21.14
CA HIS A 108 17.70 -4.40 -21.57
C HIS A 108 18.43 -3.84 -20.35
N LEU A 109 19.63 -4.37 -20.08
CA LEU A 109 20.42 -4.09 -18.85
C LEU A 109 20.50 -2.60 -18.46
N PRO A 110 20.75 -1.65 -19.38
CA PRO A 110 20.79 -0.22 -19.03
C PRO A 110 19.51 0.33 -18.39
N ASP A 111 18.35 -0.21 -18.76
CA ASP A 111 17.03 0.27 -18.30
C ASP A 111 16.52 -0.53 -17.09
N THR A 112 17.14 -1.68 -16.78
CA THR A 112 16.77 -2.53 -15.63
C THR A 112 16.68 -1.79 -14.28
N PRO A 113 17.60 -0.89 -13.88
CA PRO A 113 17.48 -0.22 -12.59
C PRO A 113 16.23 0.66 -12.50
N VAL A 114 15.79 1.26 -13.60
CA VAL A 114 14.55 2.06 -13.66
C VAL A 114 13.34 1.19 -13.35
N TYR A 115 13.26 0.01 -13.97
CA TYR A 115 12.21 -0.97 -13.69
C TYR A 115 12.25 -1.46 -12.24
N LEU A 116 13.44 -1.74 -11.69
CA LEU A 116 13.56 -2.20 -10.30
C LEU A 116 13.10 -1.16 -9.29
N ILE A 117 13.46 0.11 -9.49
CA ILE A 117 12.98 1.21 -8.64
C ILE A 117 11.46 1.30 -8.76
N PHE A 118 10.93 1.42 -9.99
CA PHE A 118 9.49 1.53 -10.20
C PHE A 118 8.71 0.35 -9.58
N LEU A 119 9.12 -0.88 -9.85
CA LEU A 119 8.46 -2.09 -9.36
C LEU A 119 8.63 -2.26 -7.84
N GLY A 120 9.77 -1.88 -7.27
CA GLY A 120 9.98 -1.89 -5.82
C GLY A 120 9.08 -0.89 -5.10
N GLY A 121 8.90 0.31 -5.67
CA GLY A 121 7.98 1.32 -5.15
C GLY A 121 6.53 0.85 -5.23
N LEU A 122 6.15 0.27 -6.37
CA LEU A 122 4.83 -0.33 -6.59
C LEU A 122 4.56 -1.45 -5.58
N PHE A 123 5.51 -2.37 -5.40
CA PHE A 123 5.41 -3.47 -4.43
C PHE A 123 5.14 -2.95 -3.02
N ALA A 124 5.99 -2.04 -2.54
CA ALA A 124 5.91 -1.53 -1.17
C ALA A 124 4.60 -0.74 -0.95
N LEU A 125 4.21 0.11 -1.90
CA LEU A 125 2.99 0.89 -1.77
C LEU A 125 1.73 0.00 -1.78
N ILE A 126 1.64 -0.95 -2.72
CA ILE A 126 0.48 -1.84 -2.82
C ILE A 126 0.42 -2.80 -1.63
N SER A 127 1.56 -3.33 -1.17
CA SER A 127 1.62 -4.16 0.04
C SER A 127 1.13 -3.37 1.26
N ALA A 128 1.63 -2.15 1.48
CA ALA A 128 1.18 -1.29 2.56
C ALA A 128 -0.31 -0.95 2.46
N ALA A 129 -0.83 -0.65 1.27
CA ALA A 129 -2.26 -0.36 1.07
C ALA A 129 -3.16 -1.58 1.29
N ALA A 130 -2.70 -2.78 0.93
CA ALA A 130 -3.46 -4.02 1.08
C ALA A 130 -3.48 -4.54 2.53
N LEU A 131 -2.40 -4.33 3.28
CA LEU A 131 -2.25 -4.81 4.65
C LEU A 131 -3.40 -4.46 5.60
N PRO A 132 -3.88 -3.21 5.71
CA PRO A 132 -5.02 -2.88 6.55
C PRO A 132 -6.32 -3.56 6.10
N LEU A 133 -6.52 -3.73 4.78
CA LEU A 133 -7.70 -4.40 4.23
C LEU A 133 -7.71 -5.88 4.60
N VAL A 134 -6.59 -6.56 4.40
CA VAL A 134 -6.43 -7.98 4.74
C VAL A 134 -6.59 -8.20 6.25
N ALA A 135 -5.98 -7.34 7.07
CA ALA A 135 -6.12 -7.42 8.53
C ALA A 135 -7.58 -7.26 8.97
N LEU A 136 -8.32 -6.31 8.40
CA LEU A 136 -9.74 -6.10 8.72
C LEU A 136 -10.62 -7.27 8.27
N VAL A 137 -10.37 -7.83 7.09
CA VAL A 137 -11.09 -9.03 6.60
C VAL A 137 -10.80 -10.23 7.49
N GLY A 138 -9.54 -10.46 7.85
CA GLY A 138 -9.14 -11.53 8.76
C GLY A 138 -9.83 -11.45 10.11
N GLN A 139 -9.88 -10.26 10.71
CA GLN A 139 -10.58 -10.03 11.98
C GLN A 139 -12.08 -10.31 11.92
N ARG A 140 -12.74 -10.02 10.78
CA ARG A 140 -14.17 -10.28 10.60
C ARG A 140 -14.48 -11.76 10.41
N VAL A 141 -13.67 -12.46 9.62
CA VAL A 141 -13.89 -13.86 9.25
C VAL A 141 -13.52 -14.82 10.38
N PHE A 142 -12.41 -14.59 11.09
CA PHE A 142 -11.87 -15.52 12.09
C PHE A 142 -12.25 -15.17 13.55
N ARG A 143 -13.48 -14.70 13.78
CA ARG A 143 -14.01 -14.29 15.10
C ARG A 143 -13.94 -15.36 16.21
N ARG A 144 -13.60 -16.62 15.91
CA ARG A 144 -13.45 -17.70 16.90
C ARG A 144 -12.04 -17.71 17.54
N ARG A 145 -11.93 -16.92 18.61
CA ARG A 145 -10.98 -16.82 19.76
C ARG A 145 -9.58 -17.48 19.80
N ALA A 146 -9.20 -18.43 18.96
CA ALA A 146 -7.87 -19.06 19.03
C ALA A 146 -6.85 -18.53 18.00
N ARG A 147 -7.31 -17.99 16.85
CA ARG A 147 -6.44 -17.48 15.75
C ARG A 147 -6.61 -15.97 15.53
N GLN A 148 -6.86 -15.21 16.59
CA GLN A 148 -7.51 -13.90 16.49
C GLN A 148 -6.64 -12.76 15.92
N TYR A 149 -5.32 -12.93 15.82
CA TYR A 149 -4.40 -11.90 15.29
C TYR A 149 -3.10 -12.54 14.78
N ASP A 150 -3.13 -13.09 13.57
CA ASP A 150 -1.89 -13.50 12.90
C ASP A 150 -1.42 -12.40 11.95
N LEU A 151 -0.73 -11.39 12.51
CA LEU A 151 -0.15 -10.29 11.73
C LEU A 151 0.87 -10.79 10.70
N VAL A 152 1.54 -11.90 10.98
CA VAL A 152 2.50 -12.52 10.05
C VAL A 152 1.76 -12.99 8.80
N ARG A 153 0.62 -13.67 8.99
CA ARG A 153 -0.24 -14.08 7.87
C ARG A 153 -0.79 -12.88 7.10
N SER A 154 -1.28 -11.84 7.77
CA SER A 154 -1.78 -10.64 7.09
C SER A 154 -0.70 -9.96 6.25
N ARG A 155 0.54 -9.86 6.75
CA ARG A 155 1.68 -9.34 5.98
C ARG A 155 2.01 -10.20 4.77
N ARG A 156 2.06 -11.52 4.93
CA ARG A 156 2.31 -12.43 3.80
C ARG A 156 1.28 -12.24 2.69
N GLN A 157 0.00 -12.17 3.05
CA GLN A 157 -1.09 -11.95 2.09
C GLN A 157 -1.02 -10.56 1.43
N ALA A 158 -0.67 -9.52 2.19
CA ALA A 158 -0.46 -8.19 1.63
C ALA A 158 0.71 -8.15 0.64
N HIS A 159 1.84 -8.80 0.97
CA HIS A 159 2.97 -8.94 0.06
C HIS A 159 2.65 -9.80 -1.17
N ALA A 160 1.78 -10.81 -1.05
CA ALA A 160 1.30 -11.56 -2.21
C ALA A 160 0.51 -10.66 -3.18
N ILE A 161 -0.32 -9.75 -2.65
CA ILE A 161 -1.03 -8.74 -3.46
C ILE A 161 -0.03 -7.77 -4.11
N GLY A 162 0.97 -7.29 -3.35
CA GLY A 162 2.05 -6.47 -3.90
C GLY A 162 2.84 -7.19 -4.99
N ALA A 163 3.18 -8.46 -4.80
CA ALA A 163 3.88 -9.30 -5.77
C ALA A 163 3.06 -9.51 -7.04
N LEU A 164 1.73 -9.66 -6.92
CA LEU A 164 0.84 -9.73 -8.07
C LEU A 164 0.86 -8.43 -8.89
N ALA A 165 0.85 -7.27 -8.21
CA ALA A 165 0.98 -5.97 -8.89
C ALA A 165 2.33 -5.83 -9.61
N VAL A 166 3.42 -6.28 -9.00
CA VAL A 166 4.74 -6.35 -9.65
C VAL A 166 4.71 -7.29 -10.85
N ALA A 167 4.11 -8.47 -10.73
CA ALA A 167 4.00 -9.42 -11.83
C ALA A 167 3.28 -8.79 -13.03
N TYR A 168 2.20 -8.04 -12.79
CA TYR A 168 1.55 -7.28 -13.86
C TYR A 168 2.45 -6.19 -14.46
N GLY A 169 3.19 -5.47 -13.62
CA GLY A 169 4.19 -4.50 -14.08
C GLY A 169 5.28 -5.15 -14.95
N VAL A 170 5.77 -6.34 -14.58
CA VAL A 170 6.75 -7.11 -15.35
C VAL A 170 6.15 -7.58 -16.68
N LEU A 171 4.93 -8.11 -16.69
CA LEU A 171 4.24 -8.49 -17.94
C LEU A 171 4.07 -7.29 -18.89
N GLY A 172 3.74 -6.12 -18.33
CA GLY A 172 3.68 -4.86 -19.06
C GLY A 172 5.04 -4.43 -19.62
N GLY A 173 6.10 -4.49 -18.80
CA GLY A 173 7.47 -4.19 -19.20
C GLY A 173 8.05 -5.15 -20.25
N LEU A 174 7.59 -6.40 -20.25
CA LEU A 174 7.87 -7.41 -21.27
C LEU A 174 6.99 -7.26 -22.52
N ARG A 175 5.97 -6.38 -22.49
CA ARG A 175 4.98 -6.18 -23.57
C ARG A 175 4.18 -7.44 -23.93
N ILE A 176 4.00 -8.34 -22.97
CA ILE A 176 3.24 -9.60 -23.13
C ILE A 176 1.91 -9.57 -22.38
N GLN A 177 1.43 -8.38 -22.01
CA GLN A 177 0.22 -8.17 -21.22
C GLN A 177 -1.05 -8.50 -22.03
N THR A 178 -1.35 -9.79 -22.12
CA THR A 178 -2.59 -10.34 -22.68
C THR A 178 -3.55 -10.71 -21.55
N PRO A 179 -4.88 -10.74 -21.77
CA PRO A 179 -5.84 -11.18 -20.76
C PRO A 179 -5.51 -12.56 -20.18
N LEU A 180 -5.02 -13.47 -21.04
CA LEU A 180 -4.56 -14.80 -20.64
C LEU A 180 -3.35 -14.74 -19.70
N SER A 181 -2.32 -13.93 -20.01
CA SER A 181 -1.14 -13.79 -19.15
C SER A 181 -1.49 -13.23 -17.76
N VAL A 182 -2.41 -12.27 -17.68
CA VAL A 182 -2.90 -11.68 -16.42
C VAL A 182 -3.65 -12.73 -15.61
N LEU A 183 -4.54 -13.49 -16.25
CA LEU A 183 -5.27 -14.58 -15.62
C LEU A 183 -4.32 -15.64 -15.05
N LEU A 184 -3.32 -16.07 -15.83
CA LEU A 184 -2.33 -17.06 -15.40
C LEU A 184 -1.50 -16.55 -14.22
N ALA A 185 -1.00 -15.31 -14.27
CA ALA A 185 -0.26 -14.72 -13.15
C ALA A 185 -1.11 -14.65 -11.87
N THR A 186 -2.38 -14.28 -12.00
CA THR A 186 -3.35 -14.29 -10.88
C THR A 186 -3.50 -15.68 -10.30
N LEU A 187 -3.73 -16.67 -11.17
CA LEU A 187 -3.95 -18.06 -10.76
C LEU A 187 -2.73 -18.62 -10.03
N VAL A 188 -1.52 -18.34 -10.52
CA VAL A 188 -0.28 -18.78 -9.87
C VAL A 188 -0.17 -18.22 -8.45
N VAL A 189 -0.38 -16.91 -8.26
CA VAL A 189 -0.31 -16.29 -6.93
C VAL A 189 -1.39 -16.86 -6.00
N VAL A 190 -2.61 -17.05 -6.50
CA VAL A 190 -3.71 -17.65 -5.74
C VAL A 190 -3.38 -19.10 -5.35
N LEU A 191 -2.86 -19.91 -6.27
CA LEU A 191 -2.47 -21.29 -6.00
C LEU A 191 -1.35 -21.36 -4.96
N ILE A 192 -0.33 -20.49 -5.08
CA ILE A 192 0.74 -20.38 -4.09
C ILE A 192 0.17 -20.09 -2.71
N GLU A 193 -0.75 -19.12 -2.59
CA GLU A 193 -1.36 -18.79 -1.30
C GLU A 193 -2.22 -19.95 -0.77
N ILE A 194 -2.98 -20.65 -1.62
CA ILE A 194 -3.75 -21.83 -1.23
C ILE A 194 -2.82 -22.94 -0.72
N LEU A 195 -1.71 -23.21 -1.40
CA LEU A 195 -0.73 -24.21 -0.98
C LEU A 195 -0.10 -23.86 0.37
N PHE A 196 0.24 -22.59 0.59
CA PHE A 196 0.72 -22.14 1.90
C PHE A 196 -0.33 -22.32 3.00
N LEU A 197 -1.61 -22.05 2.69
CA LEU A 197 -2.69 -22.26 3.65
C LEU A 197 -2.88 -23.75 3.96
N ALA A 198 -2.82 -24.62 2.96
CA ALA A 198 -2.97 -26.07 3.13
C ALA A 198 -1.81 -26.69 3.91
N TYR A 199 -0.56 -26.26 3.65
CA TYR A 199 0.61 -26.80 4.34
C TYR A 199 0.65 -26.42 5.82
N VAL A 200 0.20 -25.20 6.16
CA VAL A 200 0.12 -24.73 7.56
C VAL A 200 -0.93 -25.52 8.36
N GLU A 201 -1.98 -26.04 7.72
CA GLU A 201 -2.99 -26.88 8.37
C GLU A 201 -2.53 -28.33 8.58
N ALA A 202 -1.64 -28.86 7.73
CA ALA A 202 -1.12 -30.22 7.85
C ALA A 202 0.00 -30.38 8.90
N ALA A 203 0.60 -29.27 9.36
CA ALA A 203 1.69 -29.25 10.32
C ALA A 203 1.24 -28.98 11.78
N GLN A 204 -0.08 -28.85 12.02
CA GLN A 204 -0.70 -28.75 13.35
C GLN A 204 -1.32 -30.10 13.74
#